data_AF-A0A351QU23-F1
#
_entry.id   AF-A0A351QU23-F1
#
_cell.length_a   1.000
_cell.length_b   1.000
_cell.length_c   1.000
_cell.angle_alpha   90.00
_cell.angle_beta   90.00
_cell.angle_gamma   90.00
#
_symmetry.space_group_name_H-M   'P 1'
#
loop_
_entity.id
_entity.type
_entity.pdbx_description
1 polymer ?
#
loop_
_entity_poly.entity_id
_entity_poly.type
_entity_poly.pdbx_seq_one_letter_code
_entity_poly.pdbx_strand_id
1 'polypeptide(L)'
;MNYIIFDLEFNQKYEDKKEHCLEKNQCVEKSNNLSLPFEIIQIGALKLNENFEKISTFNFLIKPTIHTTLHPYVENLTKISNNDINSSETFPNIYDKFTKFIGKEEAVLCVWGIVDIKELLRNIKFHNISTTSLPLKYIDVQSHASKYFNSKKGIKIGLKNAIELLDIPLHGDFHDASNDAYYTAEVLKKIFNKNIKPLLYTNPSRSTSSVKEKVDMNGVFDQFKKMYKRSLTKEEKSMISLAYNMGRTKQFVVIRKEDS
;
A
#
# COMPACT_ATOMS: atom_id res chain seq x y z
N MET A 1 -12.97 1.77 -19.46
CA MET A 1 -12.22 1.50 -18.19
C MET A 1 -11.10 2.51 -18.07
N ASN A 2 -10.85 3.11 -16.90
CA ASN A 2 -9.75 4.07 -16.72
C ASN A 2 -8.56 3.47 -15.95
N TYR A 3 -7.36 3.96 -16.23
CA TYR A 3 -6.16 3.67 -15.45
C TYR A 3 -5.72 4.93 -14.70
N ILE A 4 -5.57 4.82 -13.39
CA ILE A 4 -5.09 5.90 -12.52
C ILE A 4 -3.66 5.55 -12.12
N ILE A 5 -2.70 6.10 -12.85
CA ILE A 5 -1.28 5.91 -12.55
C ILE A 5 -0.94 6.96 -11.50
N PHE A 6 -0.40 6.57 -10.36
CA PHE A 6 -0.01 7.53 -9.34
C PHE A 6 1.26 7.10 -8.61
N ASP A 7 1.91 8.09 -8.03
CA ASP A 7 3.08 7.98 -7.17
C ASP A 7 2.92 8.96 -5.99
N LEU A 8 3.69 8.76 -4.93
CA LEU A 8 3.56 9.47 -3.66
C LEU A 8 4.95 9.81 -3.10
N GLU A 9 5.11 11.06 -2.64
CA GLU A 9 6.25 11.41 -1.79
C GLU A 9 5.83 11.49 -0.34
N PHE A 10 6.75 11.13 0.57
CA PHE A 10 6.48 11.01 2.00
C PHE A 10 7.49 11.79 2.84
N ASN A 11 7.00 12.38 3.94
CA ASN A 11 7.83 12.83 5.04
C ASN A 11 7.78 11.85 6.23
N GLN A 12 8.79 11.90 7.07
CA GLN A 12 8.93 11.08 8.27
C GLN A 12 9.51 11.89 9.42
N LYS A 13 9.47 11.32 10.62
CA LYS A 13 9.99 11.96 11.84
C LYS A 13 11.45 12.39 11.63
N TYR A 14 11.71 13.67 11.88
CA TYR A 14 13.06 14.24 11.98
C TYR A 14 13.24 14.81 13.39
N GLU A 15 14.21 14.31 14.14
CA GLU A 15 14.58 14.86 15.45
C GLU A 15 15.81 15.75 15.26
N ASP A 16 15.61 17.05 15.45
CA ASP A 16 16.69 18.03 15.37
C ASP A 16 17.59 17.89 16.60
N LYS A 17 18.89 17.62 16.41
CA LYS A 17 19.84 17.43 17.51
C LYS A 17 20.03 18.67 18.41
N LYS A 18 19.48 19.82 18.04
CA LYS A 18 19.63 21.09 18.77
C LYS A 18 18.67 21.25 19.95
N GLU A 19 17.54 20.54 20.00
CA GLU A 19 16.59 20.63 21.13
C GLU A 19 17.00 19.85 22.38
N HIS A 20 18.08 19.05 22.32
CA HIS A 20 18.48 18.19 23.44
C HIS A 20 19.19 18.93 24.60
N CYS A 21 19.36 20.25 24.53
CA CYS A 21 20.17 21.02 25.50
C CYS A 21 19.41 22.00 26.40
N LEU A 22 18.07 22.13 26.35
CA LEU A 22 17.36 23.14 27.16
C LEU A 22 16.40 22.65 28.24
N GLU A 23 16.05 21.36 28.32
CA GLU A 23 15.10 20.90 29.35
C GLU A 23 15.52 19.58 30.02
N LYS A 24 16.66 19.60 30.72
CA LYS A 24 16.86 18.63 31.82
C LYS A 24 16.01 19.08 33.01
N ASN A 25 14.73 18.69 33.04
CA ASN A 25 13.94 18.43 34.28
C ASN A 25 12.47 18.03 34.03
N GLN A 26 12.15 17.31 32.96
CA GLN A 26 10.88 16.55 32.89
C GLN A 26 11.09 15.26 32.10
N CYS A 27 11.56 14.21 32.80
CA CYS A 27 11.39 12.85 32.34
C CYS A 27 9.91 12.47 32.47
N VAL A 28 9.12 12.75 31.43
CA VAL A 28 7.83 12.09 31.23
C VAL A 28 7.90 11.36 29.91
N GLU A 29 7.87 10.03 30.00
CA GLU A 29 7.68 9.11 28.90
C GLU A 29 6.54 9.57 27.97
N LYS A 30 6.78 9.60 26.65
CA LYS A 30 5.90 9.06 25.59
C LYS A 30 6.27 9.64 24.21
N SER A 31 6.90 8.83 23.35
CA SER A 31 6.61 8.89 21.91
C SER A 31 6.93 7.59 21.15
N ASN A 32 6.76 6.43 21.78
CA ASN A 32 6.95 5.12 21.10
C ASN A 32 5.67 4.58 20.43
N ASN A 33 4.91 5.43 19.71
CA ASN A 33 3.94 4.98 18.69
C ASN A 33 3.29 6.19 17.98
N LEU A 34 4.02 6.84 17.06
CA LEU A 34 3.33 7.61 16.02
C LEU A 34 2.63 6.58 15.11
N SER A 35 1.30 6.55 15.12
CA SER A 35 0.50 5.59 14.34
C SER A 35 0.68 5.71 12.83
N LEU A 36 1.31 6.80 12.37
CA LEU A 36 1.65 7.10 10.99
C LEU A 36 3.17 7.36 10.84
N PRO A 37 3.97 6.37 10.41
CA PRO A 37 5.41 6.54 10.22
C PRO A 37 5.76 7.47 9.04
N PHE A 38 4.92 7.47 8.00
CA PHE A 38 5.10 8.24 6.77
C PHE A 38 3.84 9.07 6.48
N GLU A 39 3.98 10.39 6.48
CA GLU A 39 2.93 11.31 6.01
C GLU A 39 3.14 11.63 4.53
N ILE A 40 2.08 11.54 3.73
CA ILE A 40 2.15 11.91 2.32
C ILE A 40 2.29 13.43 2.21
N ILE A 41 3.29 13.89 1.45
CA ILE A 41 3.58 15.31 1.18
C ILE A 41 3.39 15.70 -0.29
N GLN A 42 3.26 14.73 -1.20
CA GLN A 42 2.88 14.97 -2.60
C GLN A 42 2.07 13.79 -3.14
N ILE A 43 1.08 14.08 -3.98
CA ILE A 43 0.41 13.09 -4.83
C ILE A 43 0.53 13.54 -6.28
N GLY A 44 1.21 12.73 -7.08
CA GLY A 44 1.26 12.87 -8.53
C GLY A 44 0.49 11.75 -9.20
N ALA A 45 -0.36 12.07 -10.18
CA ALA A 45 -1.13 11.07 -10.91
C ALA A 45 -1.49 11.47 -12.34
N LEU A 46 -1.69 10.45 -13.18
CA LEU A 46 -2.26 10.55 -14.51
C LEU A 46 -3.49 9.65 -14.62
N LYS A 47 -4.54 10.18 -15.23
CA LYS A 47 -5.71 9.42 -15.62
C LYS A 47 -5.62 9.14 -17.11
N LEU A 48 -5.60 7.85 -17.46
CA LEU A 48 -5.60 7.37 -18.83
C LEU A 48 -6.91 6.64 -19.13
N ASN A 49 -7.36 6.70 -20.38
CA ASN A 49 -8.44 5.86 -20.87
C ASN A 49 -7.95 4.43 -21.18
N GLU A 50 -8.84 3.59 -21.69
CA GLU A 50 -8.54 2.20 -22.06
C GLU A 50 -7.53 2.03 -23.20
N ASN A 51 -7.31 3.08 -24.00
CA ASN A 51 -6.30 3.12 -25.05
C ASN A 51 -4.97 3.71 -24.56
N PHE A 52 -4.80 3.91 -23.25
CA PHE A 52 -3.67 4.60 -22.62
C PHE A 52 -3.49 6.07 -23.05
N GLU A 53 -4.52 6.70 -23.58
CA GLU A 53 -4.51 8.12 -23.91
C GLU A 53 -4.76 8.95 -22.64
N LYS A 54 -4.00 10.03 -22.48
CA LYS A 54 -4.09 10.89 -21.30
C LYS A 54 -5.39 11.69 -21.29
N ILE A 55 -6.19 11.50 -20.25
CA ILE A 55 -7.40 12.30 -19.98
C ILE A 55 -7.04 13.53 -19.13
N SER A 56 -6.34 13.34 -18.02
CA SER A 56 -6.05 14.41 -17.06
C SER A 56 -4.84 14.08 -16.19
N THR A 57 -4.32 15.09 -15.52
CA THR A 57 -3.21 15.00 -14.55
C THR A 57 -3.64 15.53 -13.19
N PHE A 58 -2.97 15.07 -12.14
CA PHE A 58 -3.17 15.51 -10.76
C PHE A 58 -1.78 15.68 -10.14
N ASN A 59 -1.47 16.85 -9.60
CA ASN A 59 -0.20 17.09 -8.90
C ASN A 59 -0.48 18.07 -7.78
N PHE A 60 -0.45 17.59 -6.54
CA PHE A 60 -0.71 18.41 -5.37
C PHE A 60 0.29 18.08 -4.26
N LEU A 61 0.87 19.13 -3.70
CA LEU A 61 1.58 19.07 -2.42
C LEU A 61 0.57 19.02 -1.27
N ILE A 62 1.01 18.42 -0.16
CA ILE A 62 0.19 18.19 1.02
C ILE A 62 0.92 18.73 2.24
N LYS A 63 0.19 19.50 3.05
CA LYS A 63 0.66 20.00 4.33
C LYS A 63 0.69 18.87 5.38
N PRO A 64 1.87 18.47 5.89
CA PRO A 64 1.96 17.51 6.97
C PRO A 64 1.43 18.10 8.28
N THR A 65 0.87 17.24 9.13
CA THR A 65 0.25 17.62 10.41
C THR A 65 0.89 16.93 11.61
N ILE A 66 1.71 15.91 11.37
CA ILE A 66 2.38 15.12 12.41
C ILE A 66 3.89 15.38 12.37
N HIS A 67 4.50 15.13 11.22
CA HIS A 67 5.90 15.39 10.90
C HIS A 67 5.97 16.73 10.19
N THR A 68 5.69 17.81 10.92
CA THR A 68 5.56 19.17 10.36
C THR A 68 6.88 19.73 9.84
N THR A 69 8.01 19.27 10.38
CA THR A 69 9.34 19.59 9.88
C THR A 69 9.74 18.59 8.80
N LEU A 70 10.03 19.09 7.60
CA LEU A 70 10.54 18.25 6.52
C LEU A 70 11.92 17.67 6.88
N HIS A 71 12.07 16.35 6.75
CA HIS A 71 13.34 15.69 6.97
C HIS A 71 14.36 16.17 5.91
N PRO A 72 15.60 16.61 6.24
CA PRO A 72 16.53 17.17 5.27
C PRO A 72 16.89 16.24 4.10
N TYR A 73 16.96 14.93 4.37
CA TYR A 73 17.10 13.91 3.32
C TYR A 73 15.93 13.94 2.33
N VAL A 74 14.69 14.06 2.81
CA VAL A 74 13.47 14.11 1.98
C VAL A 74 13.49 15.41 1.16
N GLU A 75 13.75 16.55 1.80
CA GLU A 75 13.89 17.85 1.11
C GLU A 75 14.92 17.81 -0.03
N ASN A 76 16.11 17.24 0.24
CA ASN A 76 17.13 17.12 -0.79
C ASN A 76 16.75 16.13 -1.91
N LEU A 77 16.01 15.07 -1.58
CA LEU A 77 15.60 14.04 -2.53
C LEU A 77 14.50 14.57 -3.46
N THR A 78 13.44 15.15 -2.90
CA THR A 78 12.24 15.55 -3.64
C THR A 78 12.27 17.00 -4.13
N LYS A 79 13.21 17.81 -3.62
CA LYS A 79 13.30 19.27 -3.86
C LYS A 79 12.09 20.07 -3.37
N ILE A 80 11.17 19.44 -2.64
CA ILE A 80 10.06 20.09 -1.95
C ILE A 80 10.62 20.84 -0.74
N SER A 81 10.27 22.12 -0.57
CA SER A 81 10.69 22.89 0.60
C SER A 81 9.62 22.91 1.68
N ASN A 82 10.02 23.24 2.92
CA ASN A 82 9.07 23.50 4.01
C ASN A 82 8.05 24.61 3.67
N ASN A 83 8.42 25.62 2.86
CA ASN A 83 7.51 26.68 2.47
C ASN A 83 6.39 26.17 1.56
N ASP A 84 6.74 25.29 0.61
CA ASP A 84 5.78 24.72 -0.34
C ASP A 84 4.71 23.91 0.39
N ILE A 85 5.11 23.01 1.28
CA ILE A 85 4.17 22.15 2.03
C ILE A 85 3.37 22.95 3.07
N ASN A 86 3.94 23.98 3.70
CA ASN A 86 3.23 24.76 4.71
C ASN A 86 2.12 25.65 4.12
N SER A 87 2.26 26.03 2.85
CA SER A 87 1.26 26.77 2.07
C SER A 87 0.19 25.87 1.44
N SER A 88 0.38 24.54 1.48
CA SER A 88 -0.51 23.56 0.85
C SER A 88 -1.71 23.20 1.73
N GLU A 89 -2.68 22.50 1.13
CA GLU A 89 -3.83 21.94 1.85
C GLU A 89 -3.47 20.64 2.58
N THR A 90 -4.26 20.29 3.60
CA THR A 90 -4.05 19.07 4.39
C THR A 90 -4.46 17.81 3.61
N PHE A 91 -3.95 16.65 4.05
CA PHE A 91 -4.23 15.36 3.42
C PHE A 91 -5.73 15.08 3.19
N PRO A 92 -6.66 15.31 4.15
CA PRO A 92 -8.08 15.07 3.91
C PRO A 92 -8.67 15.85 2.72
N ASN A 93 -8.26 17.11 2.54
CA ASN A 93 -8.75 17.96 1.46
C ASN A 93 -8.18 17.51 0.10
N ILE A 94 -6.87 17.23 0.04
CA ILE A 94 -6.23 16.75 -1.19
C ILE A 94 -6.73 15.36 -1.56
N TYR A 95 -6.99 14.49 -0.58
CA TYR A 95 -7.60 13.18 -0.83
C TYR A 95 -9.02 13.29 -1.40
N ASP A 96 -9.86 14.20 -0.89
CA ASP A 96 -11.19 14.45 -1.50
C ASP A 96 -11.05 14.87 -2.97
N LYS A 97 -10.13 15.79 -3.29
CA LYS A 97 -9.80 16.17 -4.68
C LYS A 97 -9.30 14.98 -5.49
N PHE A 98 -8.45 14.13 -4.93
CA PHE A 98 -7.93 12.95 -5.60
C PHE A 98 -9.05 11.95 -5.94
N THR A 99 -10.00 11.72 -5.04
CA THR A 99 -11.15 10.85 -5.33
C THR A 99 -12.08 11.44 -6.40
N LYS A 100 -12.26 12.77 -6.43
CA LYS A 100 -12.98 13.46 -7.51
C LYS A 100 -12.25 13.35 -8.85
N PHE A 101 -10.93 13.43 -8.85
CA PHE A 101 -10.08 13.22 -10.02
C PHE A 101 -10.21 11.81 -10.59
N ILE A 102 -10.20 10.77 -9.73
CA ILE A 102 -10.46 9.39 -10.12
C ILE A 102 -11.85 9.31 -10.78
N GLY A 103 -12.86 9.88 -10.14
CA GLY A 103 -14.24 9.91 -10.61
C GLY A 103 -15.03 8.65 -10.24
N LYS A 104 -16.22 8.50 -10.84
CA LYS A 104 -17.17 7.41 -10.52
C LYS A 104 -17.09 6.21 -11.47
N GLU A 105 -16.39 6.36 -12.59
CA GLU A 105 -16.22 5.32 -13.59
C GLU A 105 -15.34 4.17 -13.08
N GLU A 106 -15.48 2.97 -13.67
CA GLU A 106 -14.60 1.86 -13.32
C GLU A 106 -13.14 2.23 -13.64
N ALA A 107 -12.28 2.08 -12.64
CA ALA A 107 -10.88 2.41 -12.73
C ALA A 107 -9.98 1.34 -12.11
N VAL A 108 -8.72 1.34 -12.51
CA VAL A 108 -7.65 0.50 -11.94
C VAL A 108 -6.53 1.42 -11.48
N LEU A 109 -6.08 1.24 -10.24
CA LEU A 109 -4.90 1.92 -9.74
C LEU A 109 -3.64 1.32 -10.36
N CYS A 110 -2.69 2.13 -10.78
CA CYS A 110 -1.41 1.69 -11.31
C CYS A 110 -0.31 2.40 -10.55
N VAL A 111 0.58 1.64 -9.94
CA VAL A 111 1.68 2.17 -9.13
C VAL A 111 2.97 1.52 -9.59
N TRP A 112 4.08 2.22 -9.43
CA TRP A 112 5.37 1.58 -9.64
C TRP A 112 5.50 0.40 -8.68
N GLY A 113 5.34 0.63 -7.37
CA GLY A 113 5.36 -0.43 -6.36
C GLY A 113 4.13 -0.42 -5.44
N ILE A 114 3.82 -1.57 -4.84
CA ILE A 114 2.68 -1.70 -3.90
C ILE A 114 2.79 -0.82 -2.64
N VAL A 115 3.95 -0.21 -2.39
CA VAL A 115 4.19 0.63 -1.21
C VAL A 115 3.25 1.83 -1.20
N ASP A 116 3.04 2.47 -2.35
CA ASP A 116 2.22 3.69 -2.45
C ASP A 116 0.77 3.43 -2.06
N ILE A 117 0.19 2.30 -2.50
CA ILE A 117 -1.15 1.90 -2.08
C ILE A 117 -1.20 1.63 -0.58
N LYS A 118 -0.18 0.98 -0.01
CA LYS A 118 -0.15 0.67 1.43
C LYS A 118 -0.09 1.94 2.27
N GLU A 119 0.77 2.88 1.91
CA GLU A 119 0.91 4.14 2.64
C GLU A 119 -0.27 5.08 2.40
N LEU A 120 -0.88 5.10 1.20
CA LEU A 120 -2.16 5.77 0.95
C LEU A 120 -3.24 5.26 1.90
N LEU A 121 -3.43 3.93 2.01
CA LEU A 121 -4.42 3.34 2.91
C LEU A 121 -4.11 3.63 4.39
N ARG A 122 -2.83 3.72 4.76
CA ARG A 122 -2.41 4.04 6.12
C ARG A 122 -2.75 5.49 6.49
N ASN A 123 -2.47 6.43 5.60
CA ASN A 123 -2.81 7.84 5.75
C ASN A 123 -4.34 8.02 5.82
N ILE A 124 -5.10 7.38 4.93
CA ILE A 124 -6.57 7.38 4.96
C ILE A 124 -7.10 6.88 6.31
N LYS A 125 -6.57 5.75 6.80
CA LYS A 125 -6.96 5.17 8.08
C LYS A 125 -6.60 6.10 9.24
N PHE A 126 -5.42 6.70 9.23
CA PHE A 126 -4.98 7.63 10.28
C PHE A 126 -5.93 8.83 10.40
N HIS A 127 -6.34 9.40 9.27
CA HIS A 127 -7.27 10.54 9.23
C HIS A 127 -8.76 10.13 9.39
N ASN A 128 -9.06 8.86 9.66
CA ASN A 128 -10.42 8.32 9.75
C ASN A 128 -11.30 8.63 8.53
N ILE A 129 -10.71 8.61 7.34
CA ILE A 129 -11.41 8.88 6.07
C ILE A 129 -11.88 7.58 5.43
N SER A 130 -12.97 7.64 4.67
CA SER A 130 -13.49 6.51 3.92
C SER A 130 -12.63 6.15 2.70
N THR A 131 -12.47 4.85 2.45
CA THR A 131 -11.88 4.32 1.22
C THR A 131 -12.93 4.00 0.15
N THR A 132 -14.21 4.35 0.36
CA THR A 132 -15.34 3.97 -0.53
C THR A 132 -15.27 4.56 -1.94
N SER A 133 -14.46 5.58 -2.16
CA SER A 133 -14.25 6.14 -3.51
C SER A 133 -13.00 5.61 -4.21
N LEU A 134 -12.17 4.80 -3.54
CA LEU A 134 -10.98 4.23 -4.18
C LEU A 134 -11.33 2.97 -5.00
N PRO A 135 -10.73 2.81 -6.19
CA PRO A 135 -10.83 1.57 -6.96
C PRO A 135 -10.23 0.40 -6.19
N LEU A 136 -10.82 -0.79 -6.28
CA LEU A 136 -10.34 -1.99 -5.56
C LEU A 136 -9.23 -2.74 -6.29
N LYS A 137 -9.13 -2.52 -7.60
CA LYS A 137 -8.19 -3.20 -8.49
C LYS A 137 -6.94 -2.35 -8.65
N TYR A 138 -5.79 -3.00 -8.69
CA TYR A 138 -4.52 -2.34 -8.96
C TYR A 138 -3.59 -3.18 -9.86
N ILE A 139 -2.60 -2.51 -10.45
CA ILE A 139 -1.48 -3.10 -11.17
C ILE A 139 -0.18 -2.64 -10.51
N ASP A 140 0.68 -3.59 -10.11
CA ASP A 140 2.07 -3.35 -9.69
C ASP A 140 2.94 -3.35 -10.95
N VAL A 141 3.21 -2.17 -11.50
CA VAL A 141 3.91 -2.01 -12.78
C VAL A 141 5.34 -2.53 -12.66
N GLN A 142 6.03 -2.31 -11.53
CA GLN A 142 7.38 -2.81 -11.29
C GLN A 142 7.45 -4.34 -11.36
N SER A 143 6.46 -5.04 -10.81
CA SER A 143 6.40 -6.51 -10.86
C SER A 143 6.23 -7.02 -12.30
N HIS A 144 5.47 -6.31 -13.13
CA HIS A 144 5.34 -6.64 -14.55
C HIS A 144 6.59 -6.27 -15.36
N ALA A 145 7.19 -5.10 -15.11
CA ALA A 145 8.43 -4.66 -15.71
C ALA A 145 9.59 -5.62 -15.39
N SER A 146 9.70 -6.04 -14.12
CA SER A 146 10.74 -6.99 -13.69
C SER A 146 10.64 -8.33 -14.45
N LYS A 147 9.41 -8.79 -14.73
CA LYS A 147 9.19 -9.98 -15.57
C LYS A 147 9.54 -9.72 -17.03
N TYR A 148 9.14 -8.56 -17.57
CA TYR A 148 9.43 -8.16 -18.95
C TYR A 148 10.94 -8.15 -19.24
N PHE A 149 11.75 -7.62 -18.33
CA PHE A 149 13.22 -7.60 -18.46
C PHE A 149 13.93 -8.87 -17.99
N ASN A 150 13.20 -9.96 -17.70
CA ASN A 150 13.77 -11.20 -17.16
C ASN A 150 14.68 -10.97 -15.93
N SER A 151 14.27 -10.06 -15.03
CA SER A 151 15.02 -9.79 -13.80
C SER A 151 15.15 -11.06 -12.96
N LYS A 152 16.31 -11.25 -12.33
CA LYS A 152 16.57 -12.41 -11.47
C LYS A 152 15.49 -12.51 -10.39
N LYS A 153 15.09 -13.73 -10.06
CA LYS A 153 14.07 -14.00 -9.03
C LYS A 153 14.44 -13.30 -7.72
N GLY A 154 13.52 -12.50 -7.19
CA GLY A 154 13.71 -11.72 -5.96
C GLY A 154 14.31 -10.33 -6.16
N ILE A 155 14.79 -9.99 -7.36
CA ILE A 155 15.29 -8.66 -7.71
C ILE A 155 14.20 -7.94 -8.51
N LYS A 156 13.76 -6.78 -8.00
CA LYS A 156 12.85 -5.89 -8.73
C LYS A 156 13.63 -4.78 -9.41
N ILE A 157 13.26 -4.46 -10.65
CA ILE A 157 13.87 -3.35 -11.39
C ILE A 157 13.45 -2.00 -10.78
N GLY A 158 14.35 -1.02 -10.73
CA GLY A 158 14.01 0.36 -10.35
C GLY A 158 13.38 1.13 -11.52
N LEU A 159 12.59 2.16 -11.24
CA LEU A 159 11.90 2.95 -12.27
C LEU A 159 12.90 3.54 -13.26
N LYS A 160 13.94 4.22 -12.74
CA LYS A 160 15.05 4.77 -13.53
C LYS A 160 15.67 3.76 -14.50
N ASN A 161 16.00 2.55 -14.03
CA ASN A 161 16.59 1.53 -14.88
C ASN A 161 15.61 1.05 -15.95
N ALA A 162 14.31 0.96 -15.62
CA ALA A 162 13.30 0.53 -16.59
C ALA A 162 13.09 1.56 -17.71
N ILE A 163 13.07 2.85 -17.39
CA ILE A 163 12.98 3.89 -18.43
C ILE A 163 14.25 3.96 -19.29
N GLU A 164 15.42 3.77 -18.71
CA GLU A 164 16.68 3.70 -19.46
C GLU A 164 16.69 2.50 -20.43
N LEU A 165 16.34 1.30 -19.97
CA LEU A 165 16.26 0.10 -20.81
C LEU A 165 15.19 0.17 -21.90
N LEU A 166 14.19 1.03 -21.74
CA LEU A 166 13.13 1.23 -22.73
C LEU A 166 13.37 2.44 -23.62
N ASP A 167 14.49 3.15 -23.50
CA ASP A 167 14.75 4.40 -24.20
C ASP A 167 13.57 5.38 -24.07
N ILE A 168 13.04 5.55 -22.85
CA ILE A 168 12.01 6.55 -22.54
C ILE A 168 12.73 7.88 -22.24
N PRO A 169 12.43 8.97 -22.98
CA PRO A 169 13.04 10.27 -22.72
C PRO A 169 12.71 10.80 -21.33
N LEU A 170 13.72 11.38 -20.67
CA LEU A 170 13.57 12.08 -19.40
C LEU A 170 12.98 13.47 -19.64
N HIS A 171 11.92 13.81 -18.90
CA HIS A 171 11.21 15.09 -18.98
C HIS A 171 11.10 15.83 -17.65
N GLY A 172 11.79 15.34 -16.61
CA GLY A 172 11.76 15.88 -15.25
C GLY A 172 12.60 15.03 -14.30
N ASP A 173 12.79 15.53 -13.09
CA ASP A 173 13.56 14.85 -12.05
C ASP A 173 12.78 13.68 -11.44
N PHE A 174 13.52 12.67 -10.98
CA PHE A 174 12.98 11.60 -10.11
C PHE A 174 12.69 12.14 -8.72
N HIS A 175 11.82 11.43 -7.99
CA HIS A 175 11.36 11.83 -6.67
C HIS A 175 10.51 13.12 -6.68
N ASP A 176 9.94 13.42 -7.85
CA ASP A 176 8.74 14.23 -7.98
C ASP A 176 7.61 13.27 -8.38
N ALA A 177 6.58 13.17 -7.55
CA ALA A 177 5.53 12.18 -7.74
C ALA A 177 4.79 12.34 -9.09
N SER A 178 4.72 13.55 -9.65
CA SER A 178 4.07 13.76 -10.95
C SER A 178 4.90 13.21 -12.10
N ASN A 179 6.22 13.43 -12.06
CA ASN A 179 7.16 12.86 -13.01
C ASN A 179 7.22 11.33 -12.89
N ASP A 180 7.28 10.80 -11.67
CA ASP A 180 7.36 9.34 -11.45
C ASP A 180 6.06 8.63 -11.84
N ALA A 181 4.90 9.26 -11.65
CA ALA A 181 3.64 8.78 -12.22
C ALA A 181 3.66 8.80 -13.77
N TYR A 182 4.24 9.84 -14.39
CA TYR A 182 4.37 9.91 -15.84
C TYR A 182 5.29 8.80 -16.37
N TYR A 183 6.47 8.63 -15.78
CA TYR A 183 7.40 7.57 -16.17
C TYR A 183 6.81 6.18 -15.97
N THR A 184 6.09 5.96 -14.87
CA THR A 184 5.37 4.70 -14.63
C THR A 184 4.32 4.44 -15.73
N ALA A 185 3.62 5.48 -16.19
CA ALA A 185 2.67 5.37 -17.28
C ALA A 185 3.35 5.01 -18.60
N GLU A 186 4.48 5.63 -18.94
CA GLU A 186 5.23 5.34 -20.16
C GLU A 186 5.82 3.92 -20.15
N VAL A 187 6.34 3.47 -19.01
CA VAL A 187 6.79 2.08 -18.84
C VAL A 187 5.61 1.13 -19.03
N LEU A 188 4.48 1.39 -18.37
CA LEU A 188 3.28 0.56 -18.49
C LEU A 188 2.83 0.44 -19.95
N LYS A 189 2.75 1.54 -20.69
CA LYS A 189 2.40 1.56 -22.13
C LYS A 189 3.31 0.66 -22.97
N LYS A 190 4.63 0.72 -22.75
CA LYS A 190 5.60 -0.07 -23.52
C LYS A 190 5.57 -1.57 -23.19
N ILE A 191 5.33 -1.94 -21.92
CA ILE A 191 5.33 -3.35 -21.51
C ILE A 191 3.94 -4.00 -21.56
N PHE A 192 2.88 -3.21 -21.81
CA PHE A 192 1.50 -3.68 -21.69
C PHE A 192 1.23 -4.86 -22.62
N ASN A 193 0.58 -5.87 -22.07
CA ASN A 193 0.12 -7.03 -22.83
C ASN A 193 -1.10 -7.65 -22.15
N LYS A 194 -1.81 -8.53 -22.87
CA LYS A 194 -3.08 -9.14 -22.41
C LYS A 194 -2.98 -9.95 -21.11
N ASN A 195 -1.76 -10.34 -20.71
CA ASN A 195 -1.51 -11.11 -19.48
C ASN A 195 -1.34 -10.21 -18.24
N ILE A 196 -1.21 -8.89 -18.41
CA ILE A 196 -1.28 -7.94 -17.29
C ILE A 196 -2.73 -7.87 -16.84
N LYS A 197 -3.02 -8.49 -15.69
CA LYS A 197 -4.34 -8.51 -15.07
C LYS A 197 -4.29 -7.74 -13.75
N PRO A 198 -5.23 -6.82 -13.50
CA PRO A 198 -5.33 -6.17 -12.20
C PRO A 198 -5.55 -7.18 -11.08
N LEU A 199 -4.91 -6.93 -9.94
CA LEU A 199 -5.08 -7.67 -8.70
C LEU A 199 -5.98 -6.87 -7.74
N LEU A 200 -6.55 -7.54 -6.75
CA LEU A 200 -7.21 -6.87 -5.64
C LEU A 200 -6.18 -6.59 -4.54
N TYR A 201 -6.17 -5.37 -4.00
CA TYR A 201 -5.40 -5.09 -2.78
C TYR A 201 -6.27 -5.23 -1.54
N THR A 202 -5.67 -5.63 -0.43
CA THR A 202 -6.38 -5.72 0.85
C THR A 202 -6.67 -4.33 1.39
N ASN A 203 -7.93 -3.96 1.48
CA ASN A 203 -8.38 -2.72 2.11
C ASN A 203 -8.97 -3.04 3.50
N PRO A 204 -8.29 -2.67 4.61
CA PRO A 204 -8.77 -3.02 5.95
C PRO A 204 -10.15 -2.43 6.26
N SER A 205 -10.47 -1.25 5.70
CA SER A 205 -11.71 -0.52 5.98
C SER A 205 -12.92 -1.03 5.20
N ARG A 206 -12.68 -1.75 4.09
CA ARG A 206 -13.72 -2.44 3.30
C ARG A 206 -13.68 -3.96 3.46
N SER A 207 -12.82 -4.47 4.33
CA SER A 207 -13.01 -5.78 4.89
C SER A 207 -14.35 -5.71 5.63
N THR A 208 -15.44 -6.11 4.95
CA THR A 208 -16.49 -6.82 5.65
C THR A 208 -15.75 -7.78 6.54
N SER A 209 -15.84 -7.60 7.84
CA SER A 209 -15.39 -8.57 8.80
C SER A 209 -16.02 -9.89 8.39
N SER A 210 -15.32 -10.70 7.59
CA SER A 210 -15.28 -12.12 7.89
C SER A 210 -14.65 -12.11 9.26
N VAL A 211 -15.50 -12.04 10.29
CA VAL A 211 -15.13 -12.42 11.64
C VAL A 211 -14.27 -13.65 11.43
N LYS A 212 -12.98 -13.58 11.76
CA LYS A 212 -12.13 -14.76 11.65
C LYS A 212 -12.76 -15.76 12.60
N GLU A 213 -13.56 -16.68 12.07
CA GLU A 213 -14.22 -17.71 12.83
C GLU A 213 -13.10 -18.44 13.57
N LYS A 214 -13.00 -18.19 14.87
CA LYS A 214 -12.03 -18.83 15.73
C LYS A 214 -12.77 -19.99 16.38
N VAL A 215 -12.33 -21.20 16.08
CA VAL A 215 -12.89 -22.38 16.73
C VAL A 215 -12.54 -22.34 18.22
N ASP A 216 -13.57 -22.53 19.04
CA ASP A 216 -13.41 -22.72 20.48
C ASP A 216 -12.86 -24.12 20.76
N MET A 217 -11.54 -24.22 20.88
CA MET A 217 -10.87 -25.49 21.17
C MET A 217 -11.23 -26.05 22.54
N ASN A 218 -11.63 -25.22 23.51
CA ASN A 218 -12.05 -25.71 24.82
C ASN A 218 -13.39 -26.42 24.71
N GLY A 219 -14.36 -25.84 23.99
CA GLY A 219 -15.63 -26.50 23.66
C GLY A 219 -15.44 -27.82 22.91
N VAL A 220 -14.47 -27.90 22.00
CA VAL A 220 -14.09 -29.17 21.34
C VAL A 220 -13.59 -30.19 22.38
N PHE A 221 -12.67 -29.80 23.27
CA PHE A 221 -12.17 -30.72 24.30
C PHE A 221 -13.25 -31.20 25.26
N ASP A 222 -14.18 -30.32 25.64
CA ASP A 222 -15.31 -30.66 26.51
C ASP A 222 -16.26 -31.66 25.84
N GLN A 223 -16.50 -31.51 24.53
CA GLN A 223 -17.29 -32.45 23.77
C GLN A 223 -16.64 -33.84 23.72
N PHE A 224 -15.33 -33.92 23.48
CA PHE A 224 -14.59 -35.19 23.53
C PHE A 224 -14.62 -35.79 24.95
N LYS A 225 -14.46 -34.96 25.99
CA LYS A 225 -14.58 -35.41 27.38
C LYS A 225 -15.96 -36.02 27.66
N LYS A 226 -17.03 -35.43 27.13
CA LYS A 226 -18.41 -35.94 27.24
C LYS A 226 -18.60 -37.25 26.48
N MET A 227 -18.11 -37.33 25.24
CA MET A 227 -18.24 -38.52 24.38
C MET A 227 -17.53 -39.74 24.96
N TYR A 228 -16.30 -39.56 25.46
CA TYR A 228 -15.47 -40.64 25.98
C TYR A 228 -15.55 -40.81 27.50
N LYS A 229 -16.37 -39.99 28.18
CA LYS A 229 -16.57 -39.98 29.65
C LYS A 229 -15.26 -39.94 30.45
N ARG A 230 -14.20 -39.35 29.88
CA ARG A 230 -12.89 -39.21 30.52
C ARG A 230 -12.20 -37.93 30.10
N SER A 231 -11.27 -37.45 30.92
CA SER A 231 -10.43 -36.32 30.56
C SER A 231 -9.43 -36.68 29.45
N LEU A 232 -9.17 -35.74 28.55
CA LEU A 232 -8.12 -35.84 27.54
C LEU A 232 -6.75 -35.55 28.16
N THR A 233 -5.72 -36.30 27.77
CA THR A 233 -4.33 -36.02 28.12
C THR A 233 -3.84 -34.76 27.38
N LYS A 234 -2.70 -34.21 27.82
CA LYS A 234 -2.06 -33.06 27.16
C LYS A 234 -1.68 -33.38 25.71
N GLU A 235 -1.21 -34.60 25.47
CA GLU A 235 -0.84 -35.07 24.14
C GLU A 235 -2.05 -35.19 23.21
N GLU A 236 -3.16 -35.76 23.70
CA GLU A 236 -4.41 -35.86 22.93
C GLU A 236 -4.95 -34.50 22.53
N LYS A 237 -4.94 -33.52 23.45
CA LYS A 237 -5.33 -32.13 23.14
C LYS A 237 -4.42 -31.51 22.08
N SER A 238 -3.13 -31.80 22.13
CA SER A 238 -2.15 -31.34 21.14
C SER A 238 -2.42 -31.94 19.76
N MET A 239 -2.64 -33.26 19.68
CA MET A 239 -2.97 -33.95 18.42
C MET A 239 -4.25 -33.42 17.78
N ILE A 240 -5.31 -33.21 18.59
CA ILE A 240 -6.59 -32.66 18.09
C ILE A 240 -6.39 -31.24 17.54
N SER A 241 -5.62 -30.40 18.25
CA SER A 241 -5.31 -29.04 17.81
C SER A 241 -4.50 -29.03 16.52
N LEU A 242 -3.56 -29.95 16.38
CA LEU A 242 -2.72 -30.10 15.20
C LEU A 242 -3.56 -30.55 13.99
N ALA A 243 -4.41 -31.56 14.16
CA ALA A 243 -5.31 -32.04 13.12
C ALA A 243 -6.27 -30.94 12.63
N TYR A 244 -6.86 -30.16 13.55
CA TYR A 244 -7.67 -29.00 13.20
C TYR A 244 -6.89 -27.98 12.36
N ASN A 245 -5.67 -27.65 12.77
CA ASN A 245 -4.83 -26.71 12.03
C ASN A 245 -4.48 -27.22 10.64
N MET A 246 -4.14 -28.50 10.49
CA MET A 246 -3.85 -29.14 9.20
C MET A 246 -5.06 -29.11 8.26
N GLY A 247 -6.27 -29.30 8.79
CA GLY A 247 -7.51 -29.15 8.04
C GLY A 247 -7.76 -27.71 7.62
N ARG A 248 -7.59 -26.76 8.55
CA ARG A 248 -7.76 -25.31 8.31
C ARG A 248 -6.79 -24.77 7.26
N THR A 249 -5.54 -25.26 7.24
CA THR A 249 -4.54 -24.90 6.23
C THR A 249 -4.68 -25.67 4.93
N LYS A 250 -5.67 -26.56 4.82
CA LYS A 250 -5.93 -27.43 3.66
C LYS A 250 -4.71 -28.29 3.27
N GLN A 251 -3.83 -28.60 4.22
CA GLN A 251 -2.53 -29.22 3.95
C GLN A 251 -2.64 -30.60 3.28
N PHE A 252 -3.74 -31.32 3.51
CA PHE A 252 -3.97 -32.67 2.98
C PHE A 252 -5.30 -32.77 2.21
N VAL A 253 -5.80 -31.66 1.67
CA VAL A 253 -7.03 -31.68 0.86
C VAL A 253 -6.72 -32.22 -0.53
N VAL A 254 -7.34 -33.34 -0.89
CA VAL A 254 -7.27 -33.92 -2.24
C VAL A 254 -8.47 -33.42 -3.05
N ILE A 255 -8.22 -32.74 -4.16
CA ILE A 255 -9.26 -32.32 -5.10
C ILE A 255 -9.56 -33.52 -6.01
N ARG A 256 -10.75 -34.11 -5.86
CA ARG A 256 -11.24 -35.08 -6.84
C ARG A 256 -11.78 -34.30 -8.03
N LYS A 257 -11.27 -34.56 -9.23
CA LYS A 257 -11.98 -34.20 -10.45
C LYS A 257 -13.10 -35.21 -10.60
N GLU A 258 -14.34 -34.74 -10.68
CA GLU A 258 -15.43 -35.58 -11.15
C GLU A 258 -15.18 -35.80 -12.64
N ASP A 259 -14.94 -37.06 -13.02
CA ASP A 259 -14.92 -37.46 -14.42
C ASP A 259 -16.37 -37.49 -14.92
N SER A 260 -16.76 -36.44 -15.65
CA SER A 260 -17.84 -36.45 -16.64
C SER A 260 -17.70 -35.25 -17.57
#